data_AF-A0A660PPY5-F1
#
_entry.id   AF-A0A660PPY5-F1
#
_cell.length_a   1.000
_cell.length_b   1.000
_cell.length_c   1.000
_cell.angle_alpha   90.00
_cell.angle_beta   90.00
_cell.angle_gamma   90.00
#
_symmetry.space_group_name_H-M   'P 1'
#
loop_
_entity.id
_entity.type
_entity.pdbx_description
1 polymer ?
#
loop_
_entity_poly.entity_id
_entity_poly.type
_entity_poly.pdbx_seq_one_letter_code
_entity_poly.pdbx_strand_id
1 'polypeptide(L)'
;MTRFKFKPSFDDALFIAGYYSGIGENIKAVEYYRKSLELGKGNGFDYSYKIFENIANAVWKDELSFNEVIPAADAVLGMAKKNNKNIVDVARLMTRLADKTGSFDRLEKYLRAGIEASSGTNNKQLKNANVDLLADYALYIRKDISKAIEIKKAGMPAGWQDSRDLYYMFAKWCLIRKINLGEAEMFARKTLPQVQPGRFRARAYSTLAEILEANNKIDQAIEAIKNAASHDPDNEYYQEELERLESE
;
A
#
# COMPACT_ATOMS: atom_id res chain seq x y z
N MET A 1 4.29 19.38 -27.33
CA MET A 1 4.26 20.48 -26.32
C MET A 1 4.12 21.88 -26.93
N THR A 2 4.67 22.16 -28.12
CA THR A 2 4.58 23.50 -28.75
C THR A 2 3.13 23.98 -28.96
N ARG A 3 2.22 23.12 -29.43
CA ARG A 3 0.78 23.45 -29.60
C ARG A 3 0.09 23.88 -28.30
N PHE A 4 0.38 23.21 -27.18
CA PHE A 4 -0.22 23.53 -25.87
C PHE A 4 0.16 24.93 -25.39
N LYS A 5 1.39 25.38 -25.65
CA LYS A 5 1.85 26.72 -25.26
C LYS A 5 1.08 27.84 -25.97
N PHE A 6 0.64 27.62 -27.21
CA PHE A 6 -0.02 28.66 -28.02
C PHE A 6 -1.54 28.58 -28.00
N LYS A 7 -2.10 27.37 -27.84
CA LYS A 7 -3.55 27.17 -27.76
C LYS A 7 -3.85 25.95 -26.87
N PRO A 8 -3.79 26.12 -25.53
CA PRO A 8 -4.05 25.02 -24.61
C PRO A 8 -5.50 24.56 -24.77
N SER A 9 -5.67 23.25 -24.95
CA SER A 9 -6.99 22.61 -24.98
C SER A 9 -7.15 21.66 -23.80
N PHE A 10 -8.40 21.33 -23.49
CA PHE A 10 -8.74 20.32 -22.49
C PHE A 10 -8.02 18.98 -22.77
N ASP A 11 -8.11 18.48 -24.01
CA ASP A 11 -7.54 17.20 -24.40
C ASP A 11 -6.02 17.20 -24.34
N ASP A 12 -5.38 18.30 -24.76
CA ASP A 12 -3.92 18.44 -24.67
C ASP A 12 -3.46 18.43 -23.20
N ALA A 13 -4.16 19.15 -22.30
CA ALA A 13 -3.83 19.15 -20.88
C ALA A 13 -4.00 17.76 -20.27
N LEU A 14 -5.09 17.06 -20.60
CA LEU A 14 -5.36 15.71 -20.12
C LEU A 14 -4.30 14.71 -20.61
N PHE A 15 -3.92 14.79 -21.89
CA PHE A 15 -2.87 13.95 -22.45
C PHE A 15 -1.53 14.15 -21.73
N ILE A 16 -1.14 15.41 -21.49
CA ILE A 16 0.10 15.73 -20.78
C ILE A 16 0.04 15.25 -19.31
N ALA A 17 -1.11 15.37 -18.65
CA ALA A 17 -1.31 14.84 -17.30
C ALA A 17 -1.08 13.32 -17.26
N GLY A 18 -1.66 12.58 -18.23
CA GLY A 18 -1.47 11.14 -18.36
C GLY A 18 -0.01 10.75 -18.60
N TYR A 19 0.69 11.49 -19.46
CA TYR A 19 2.11 11.28 -19.72
C TYR A 19 2.96 11.43 -18.45
N TYR A 20 2.82 12.55 -17.72
CA TYR A 20 3.59 12.78 -16.49
C TYR A 20 3.25 11.77 -15.40
N SER A 21 1.98 11.38 -15.28
CA SER A 21 1.57 10.33 -14.34
C SER A 21 2.23 9.00 -14.68
N GLY A 22 2.30 8.64 -15.97
CA GLY A 22 2.91 7.39 -16.44
C GLY A 22 4.42 7.29 -16.20
N ILE A 23 5.15 8.41 -16.25
CA ILE A 23 6.59 8.45 -15.97
C ILE A 23 6.91 8.76 -14.50
N GLY A 24 5.90 8.88 -13.64
CA GLY A 24 6.07 9.09 -12.19
C GLY A 24 6.40 10.53 -11.77
N GLU A 25 6.25 11.51 -12.66
CA GLU A 25 6.37 12.95 -12.40
C GLU A 25 5.06 13.48 -11.81
N ASN A 26 4.77 13.05 -10.58
CA ASN A 26 3.45 13.15 -9.96
C ASN A 26 2.95 14.59 -9.79
N ILE A 27 3.81 15.51 -9.36
CA ILE A 27 3.44 16.92 -9.14
C ILE A 27 3.02 17.57 -10.46
N LYS A 28 3.79 17.37 -11.54
CA LYS A 28 3.43 17.86 -12.88
C LYS A 28 2.12 17.23 -13.36
N ALA A 29 1.91 15.94 -13.14
CA ALA A 29 0.65 15.30 -13.49
C ALA A 29 -0.56 16.00 -12.83
N VAL A 30 -0.45 16.33 -11.55
CA VAL A 30 -1.49 17.06 -10.79
C VAL A 30 -1.76 18.45 -11.37
N GLU A 31 -0.71 19.21 -11.71
CA GLU A 31 -0.83 20.52 -12.36
C GLU A 31 -1.66 20.43 -13.64
N TYR A 32 -1.35 19.45 -14.50
CA TYR A 32 -2.05 19.29 -15.78
C TYR A 32 -3.47 18.72 -15.64
N TYR A 33 -3.73 17.84 -14.66
CA TYR A 33 -5.10 17.42 -14.35
C TYR A 33 -5.96 18.61 -13.86
N ARG A 34 -5.40 19.48 -13.00
CA ARG A 34 -6.10 20.71 -12.58
C ARG A 34 -6.31 21.64 -13.78
N LYS A 35 -5.30 21.78 -14.65
CA LYS A 35 -5.40 22.61 -15.84
C LYS A 35 -6.46 22.13 -16.82
N SER A 36 -6.61 20.82 -17.00
CA SER A 36 -7.67 20.28 -17.85
C SER A 36 -9.05 20.60 -17.26
N LEU A 37 -9.26 20.48 -15.95
CA LEU A 37 -10.51 20.88 -15.30
C LEU A 37 -10.84 22.37 -15.49
N GLU A 38 -9.84 23.25 -15.42
CA GLU A 38 -10.02 24.69 -15.70
C GLU A 38 -10.46 24.96 -17.15
N LEU A 39 -9.91 24.23 -18.12
CA LEU A 39 -10.19 24.38 -19.55
C LEU A 39 -11.52 23.70 -19.95
N GLY A 40 -11.95 22.69 -19.20
CA GLY A 40 -13.17 21.91 -19.44
C GLY A 40 -14.39 22.33 -18.62
N LYS A 41 -14.39 23.54 -18.03
CA LYS A 41 -15.47 24.04 -17.19
C LYS A 41 -16.85 23.81 -17.83
N GLY A 42 -17.70 23.04 -17.15
CA GLY A 42 -19.08 22.72 -17.57
C GLY A 42 -19.33 21.28 -18.02
N ASN A 43 -18.28 20.48 -18.26
CA ASN A 43 -18.42 19.15 -18.88
C ASN A 43 -18.53 17.98 -17.88
N GLY A 44 -18.58 18.24 -16.58
CA GLY A 44 -18.80 17.20 -15.55
C GLY A 44 -17.67 16.17 -15.41
N PHE A 45 -16.47 16.45 -15.93
CA PHE A 45 -15.31 15.57 -15.77
C PHE A 45 -14.82 15.55 -14.32
N ASP A 46 -14.43 14.38 -13.84
CA ASP A 46 -13.95 14.18 -12.48
C ASP A 46 -12.62 13.43 -12.48
N TYR A 47 -11.55 14.15 -12.13
CA TYR A 47 -10.20 13.62 -11.98
C TYR A 47 -9.76 13.53 -10.52
N SER A 48 -10.69 13.62 -9.56
CA SER A 48 -10.37 13.68 -8.13
C SER A 48 -9.52 12.49 -7.70
N TYR A 49 -9.86 11.27 -8.14
CA TYR A 49 -9.06 10.08 -7.82
C TYR A 49 -7.67 10.12 -8.47
N LYS A 50 -7.55 10.60 -9.72
CA LYS A 50 -6.25 10.71 -10.41
C LYS A 50 -5.34 11.75 -9.77
N ILE A 51 -5.91 12.87 -9.33
CA ILE A 51 -5.20 13.89 -8.57
C ILE A 51 -4.75 13.32 -7.21
N PHE A 52 -5.65 12.64 -6.49
CA PHE A 52 -5.33 11.97 -5.23
C PHE A 52 -4.20 10.95 -5.39
N GLU A 53 -4.29 10.05 -6.37
CA GLU A 53 -3.30 9.00 -6.63
C GLU A 53 -1.90 9.59 -6.87
N ASN A 54 -1.79 10.65 -7.68
CA ASN A 54 -0.50 11.30 -7.92
C ASN A 54 0.01 12.04 -6.67
N ILE A 55 -0.84 12.75 -5.92
CA ILE A 55 -0.39 13.39 -4.67
C ILE A 55 0.06 12.32 -3.65
N ALA A 56 -0.66 11.22 -3.50
CA ALA A 56 -0.27 10.12 -2.63
C ALA A 56 1.09 9.53 -3.02
N ASN A 57 1.36 9.38 -4.32
CA ASN A 57 2.66 8.93 -4.81
C ASN A 57 3.78 9.95 -4.56
N ALA A 58 3.50 11.25 -4.66
CA ALA A 58 4.47 12.30 -4.32
C ALA A 58 4.81 12.29 -2.82
N VAL A 59 3.82 12.11 -1.95
CA VAL A 59 4.06 11.91 -0.50
C VAL A 59 4.86 10.63 -0.25
N TRP A 60 4.56 9.54 -0.98
CA TRP A 60 5.34 8.30 -0.88
C TRP A 60 6.81 8.49 -1.29
N LYS A 61 7.12 9.47 -2.14
CA LYS A 61 8.49 9.81 -2.56
C LYS A 61 9.13 10.93 -1.74
N ASP A 62 8.48 11.36 -0.65
CA ASP A 62 8.94 12.48 0.19
C ASP A 62 9.04 13.83 -0.55
N GLU A 63 8.36 13.96 -1.70
CA GLU A 63 8.27 15.20 -2.47
C GLU A 63 7.20 16.15 -1.88
N LEU A 64 6.20 15.59 -1.17
CA LEU A 64 5.12 16.31 -0.51
C LEU A 64 4.91 15.76 0.91
N SER A 65 4.29 16.56 1.77
CA SER A 65 3.94 16.15 3.14
C SER A 65 2.59 15.41 3.20
N PHE A 66 2.36 14.62 4.25
CA PHE A 66 1.07 13.94 4.47
C PHE A 66 -0.12 14.92 4.50
N ASN A 67 0.06 16.14 4.98
CA ASN A 67 -1.03 17.12 5.03
C ASN A 67 -1.53 17.53 3.63
N GLU A 68 -0.70 17.39 2.59
CA GLU A 68 -1.05 17.78 1.23
C GLU A 68 -1.94 16.75 0.52
N VAL A 69 -1.96 15.50 0.99
CA VAL A 69 -2.87 14.47 0.42
C VAL A 69 -4.30 14.61 0.96
N ILE A 70 -4.50 15.24 2.12
CA ILE A 70 -5.80 15.36 2.79
C ILE A 70 -6.85 16.03 1.88
N PRO A 71 -6.63 17.22 1.29
CA PRO A 71 -7.63 17.85 0.43
C PRO A 71 -7.99 17.00 -0.80
N ALA A 72 -7.02 16.26 -1.34
CA ALA A 72 -7.25 15.41 -2.50
C ALA A 72 -8.04 14.14 -2.14
N ALA A 73 -7.76 13.54 -0.98
CA ALA A 73 -8.54 12.42 -0.46
C ALA A 73 -9.99 12.85 -0.17
N ASP A 74 -10.18 14.04 0.42
CA ASP A 74 -11.49 14.61 0.69
C ASP A 74 -12.29 14.89 -0.58
N ALA A 75 -11.64 15.35 -1.65
CA ALA A 75 -12.28 15.54 -2.95
C ALA A 75 -12.85 14.22 -3.51
N VAL A 76 -12.13 13.10 -3.35
CA VAL A 76 -12.64 11.77 -3.78
C VAL A 76 -13.86 11.35 -2.96
N LEU A 77 -13.87 11.60 -1.64
CA LEU A 77 -15.02 11.25 -0.81
C LEU A 77 -16.23 12.16 -1.07
N GLY A 78 -16.01 13.40 -1.49
CA GLY A 78 -17.03 14.39 -1.84
C GLY A 78 -17.62 14.27 -3.24
N MET A 79 -17.18 13.29 -4.06
CA MET A 79 -17.67 13.11 -5.42
C MET A 79 -19.19 12.87 -5.46
N ALA A 80 -19.90 13.60 -6.32
CA ALA A 80 -21.36 13.47 -6.49
C ALA A 80 -21.76 12.05 -6.92
N LYS A 81 -20.98 11.44 -7.82
CA LYS A 81 -21.11 10.04 -8.21
C LYS A 81 -20.07 9.21 -7.46
N LYS A 82 -20.47 8.64 -6.32
CA LYS A 82 -19.60 7.78 -5.51
C LYS A 82 -19.11 6.60 -6.34
N ASN A 83 -17.80 6.35 -6.27
CA ASN A 83 -17.16 5.16 -6.80
C ASN A 83 -16.54 4.39 -5.62
N ASN A 84 -17.18 3.30 -5.22
CA ASN A 84 -16.79 2.53 -4.05
C ASN A 84 -15.35 2.00 -4.15
N LYS A 85 -14.89 1.62 -5.34
CA LYS A 85 -13.51 1.17 -5.54
C LYS A 85 -12.52 2.29 -5.23
N ASN A 86 -12.76 3.50 -5.74
CA ASN A 86 -11.90 4.65 -5.50
C ASN A 86 -11.87 5.03 -4.01
N ILE A 87 -13.02 4.99 -3.33
CA ILE A 87 -13.11 5.27 -1.88
C ILE A 87 -12.30 4.25 -1.08
N VAL A 88 -12.39 2.96 -1.42
CA VAL A 88 -11.61 1.90 -0.79
C VAL A 88 -10.11 2.07 -1.05
N ASP A 89 -9.72 2.42 -2.28
CA ASP A 89 -8.32 2.67 -2.61
C ASP A 89 -7.76 3.90 -1.89
N VAL A 90 -8.56 4.96 -1.70
CA VAL A 90 -8.21 6.10 -0.83
C VAL A 90 -7.90 5.63 0.58
N ALA A 91 -8.79 4.83 1.19
CA ALA A 91 -8.59 4.34 2.55
C ALA A 91 -7.30 3.53 2.70
N ARG A 92 -7.01 2.66 1.73
CA ARG A 92 -5.79 1.82 1.71
C ARG A 92 -4.52 2.65 1.53
N LEU A 93 -4.52 3.60 0.59
CA LEU A 93 -3.35 4.46 0.34
C LEU A 93 -3.10 5.40 1.52
N MET A 94 -4.15 6.01 2.09
CA MET A 94 -4.02 6.84 3.29
C MET A 94 -3.43 6.03 4.45
N THR A 95 -3.86 4.80 4.66
CA THR A 95 -3.29 3.92 5.71
C THR A 95 -1.80 3.67 5.49
N ARG A 96 -1.37 3.38 4.27
CA ARG A 96 0.05 3.19 3.94
C ARG A 96 0.88 4.46 4.14
N LEU A 97 0.33 5.62 3.79
CA LEU A 97 1.01 6.90 3.99
C LEU A 97 1.11 7.26 5.47
N ALA A 98 0.07 6.99 6.25
CA ALA A 98 0.10 7.21 7.69
C ALA A 98 1.09 6.28 8.38
N ASP A 99 1.24 5.04 7.91
CA ASP A 99 2.26 4.11 8.38
C ASP A 99 3.67 4.65 8.11
N LYS A 100 3.93 5.12 6.89
CA LYS A 100 5.22 5.75 6.52
C LYS A 100 5.53 7.00 7.35
N THR A 101 4.53 7.84 7.60
CA THR A 101 4.73 9.20 8.17
C THR A 101 4.37 9.32 9.65
N GLY A 102 3.86 8.27 10.28
CA GLY A 102 3.34 8.30 11.65
C GLY A 102 1.99 9.02 11.83
N SER A 103 1.29 9.38 10.73
CA SER A 103 0.11 10.26 10.74
C SER A 103 -1.23 9.52 10.99
N PHE A 104 -1.26 8.60 11.95
CA PHE A 104 -2.44 7.73 12.17
C PHE A 104 -3.68 8.46 12.72
N ASP A 105 -3.51 9.60 13.37
CA ASP A 105 -4.58 10.44 13.93
C ASP A 105 -5.52 11.02 12.86
N ARG A 106 -5.08 11.03 11.61
CA ARG A 106 -5.85 11.53 10.46
C ARG A 106 -6.62 10.44 9.70
N LEU A 107 -6.52 9.17 10.10
CA LEU A 107 -7.05 8.04 9.31
C LEU A 107 -8.53 7.74 9.49
N GLU A 108 -9.12 8.07 10.63
CA GLU A 108 -10.45 7.54 11.00
C GLU A 108 -11.51 7.77 9.93
N LYS A 109 -11.58 9.00 9.40
CA LYS A 109 -12.53 9.39 8.35
C LYS A 109 -12.41 8.48 7.11
N TYR A 110 -11.19 8.24 6.65
CA TYR A 110 -10.93 7.48 5.43
C TYR A 110 -11.17 5.99 5.62
N LEU A 111 -10.75 5.43 6.75
CA LEU A 111 -11.01 4.03 7.08
C LEU A 111 -12.51 3.75 7.17
N ARG A 112 -13.29 4.61 7.85
CA ARG A 112 -14.75 4.47 7.92
C ARG A 112 -15.40 4.52 6.54
N ALA A 113 -15.02 5.49 5.70
CA ALA A 113 -15.54 5.61 4.35
C ALA A 113 -15.21 4.36 3.49
N GLY A 114 -13.99 3.84 3.59
CA GLY A 114 -13.59 2.61 2.90
C GLY A 114 -14.36 1.37 3.38
N ILE A 115 -14.56 1.23 4.70
CA ILE A 115 -15.35 0.13 5.29
C ILE A 115 -16.79 0.19 4.79
N GLU A 116 -17.42 1.36 4.81
CA GLU A 116 -18.78 1.55 4.31
C GLU A 116 -18.89 1.22 2.82
N ALA A 117 -17.98 1.76 2.00
CA ALA A 117 -17.97 1.54 0.55
C ALA A 117 -17.73 0.09 0.12
N SER A 118 -17.04 -0.69 0.96
CA SER A 118 -16.78 -2.12 0.74
C SER A 118 -17.77 -3.06 1.42
N SER A 119 -18.67 -2.54 2.26
CA SER A 119 -19.66 -3.35 2.99
C SER A 119 -20.71 -3.92 2.03
N GLY A 120 -21.12 -5.17 2.27
CA GLY A 120 -22.21 -5.83 1.54
C GLY A 120 -21.97 -6.07 0.03
N THR A 121 -20.77 -5.78 -0.48
CA THR A 121 -20.43 -5.99 -1.89
C THR A 121 -20.28 -7.47 -2.24
N ASN A 122 -20.62 -7.86 -3.47
CA ASN A 122 -20.32 -9.19 -4.00
C ASN A 122 -18.96 -9.27 -4.70
N ASN A 123 -18.27 -8.14 -4.89
CA ASN A 123 -16.95 -8.10 -5.49
C ASN A 123 -15.90 -8.67 -4.51
N LYS A 124 -15.23 -9.77 -4.91
CA LYS A 124 -14.25 -10.46 -4.06
C LYS A 124 -13.10 -9.55 -3.62
N GLN A 125 -12.61 -8.69 -4.50
CA GLN A 125 -11.53 -7.75 -4.20
C GLN A 125 -11.96 -6.75 -3.12
N LEU A 126 -13.17 -6.21 -3.22
CA LEU A 126 -13.71 -5.28 -2.22
C LEU A 126 -14.03 -5.99 -0.90
N LYS A 127 -14.50 -7.25 -0.91
CA LYS A 127 -14.66 -8.06 0.31
C LYS A 127 -13.34 -8.24 1.05
N ASN A 128 -12.28 -8.59 0.32
CA ASN A 128 -10.95 -8.74 0.92
C ASN A 128 -10.43 -7.41 1.49
N ALA A 129 -10.63 -6.31 0.74
CA ALA A 129 -10.25 -4.98 1.22
C ALA A 129 -11.05 -4.58 2.48
N ASN A 130 -12.32 -4.96 2.59
CA ASN A 130 -13.13 -4.69 3.78
C ASN A 130 -12.51 -5.32 5.05
N VAL A 131 -12.07 -6.57 4.96
CA VAL A 131 -11.38 -7.27 6.06
C VAL A 131 -10.13 -6.51 6.48
N ASP A 132 -9.28 -6.13 5.51
CA ASP A 132 -8.05 -5.40 5.78
C ASP A 132 -8.34 -4.05 6.45
N LEU A 133 -9.32 -3.30 5.94
CA LEU A 133 -9.71 -2.01 6.49
C LEU A 133 -10.31 -2.12 7.90
N LEU A 134 -11.10 -3.17 8.18
CA LEU A 134 -11.62 -3.45 9.52
C LEU A 134 -10.50 -3.76 10.50
N ALA A 135 -9.50 -4.54 10.08
CA ALA A 135 -8.34 -4.85 10.90
C ALA A 135 -7.49 -3.59 11.16
N ASP A 136 -7.27 -2.76 10.15
CA ASP A 136 -6.56 -1.48 10.27
C ASP A 136 -7.31 -0.50 11.17
N TYR A 137 -8.65 -0.47 11.11
CA TYR A 137 -9.47 0.34 12.00
C TYR A 137 -9.36 -0.13 13.46
N ALA A 138 -9.42 -1.43 13.71
CA ALA A 138 -9.21 -1.98 15.05
C ALA A 138 -7.81 -1.64 15.58
N LEU A 139 -6.79 -1.79 14.74
CA LEU A 139 -5.39 -1.53 15.12
C LEU A 139 -5.11 -0.04 15.37
N TYR A 140 -5.38 0.81 14.40
CA TYR A 140 -4.89 2.19 14.43
C TYR A 140 -5.85 3.16 15.11
N ILE A 141 -7.16 2.91 15.04
CA ILE A 141 -8.17 3.80 15.62
C ILE A 141 -8.59 3.32 17.01
N ARG A 142 -8.93 2.03 17.14
CA ARG A 142 -9.34 1.47 18.44
C ARG A 142 -8.17 1.05 19.34
N LYS A 143 -6.95 0.99 18.79
CA LYS A 143 -5.74 0.52 19.50
C LYS A 143 -5.90 -0.90 20.06
N ASP A 144 -6.67 -1.74 19.37
CA ASP A 144 -6.97 -3.12 19.75
C ASP A 144 -6.24 -4.10 18.83
N ILE A 145 -5.01 -4.43 19.20
CA ILE A 145 -4.14 -5.34 18.46
C ILE A 145 -4.75 -6.74 18.37
N SER A 146 -5.29 -7.24 19.48
CA SER A 146 -5.90 -8.58 19.54
C SER A 146 -7.07 -8.69 18.59
N LYS A 147 -7.95 -7.67 18.56
CA LYS A 147 -9.09 -7.66 17.65
C LYS A 147 -8.68 -7.51 16.19
N ALA A 148 -7.65 -6.71 15.90
CA ALA A 148 -7.11 -6.59 14.54
C ALA A 148 -6.62 -7.95 14.01
N ILE A 149 -5.90 -8.71 14.82
CA ILE A 149 -5.43 -10.06 14.47
C ILE A 149 -6.60 -11.03 14.29
N GLU A 150 -7.58 -11.00 15.20
CA GLU A 150 -8.79 -11.83 15.10
C GLU A 150 -9.54 -11.58 13.78
N ILE A 151 -9.80 -10.30 13.45
CA ILE A 151 -10.45 -9.91 12.19
C ILE A 151 -9.64 -10.42 11.00
N LYS A 152 -8.31 -10.20 11.01
CA LYS A 152 -7.46 -10.61 9.91
C LYS A 152 -7.53 -12.11 9.68
N LYS A 153 -7.39 -12.92 10.73
CA LYS A 153 -7.46 -14.39 10.65
C LYS A 153 -8.84 -14.87 10.22
N ALA A 154 -9.91 -14.28 10.75
CA ALA A 154 -11.28 -14.65 10.41
C ALA A 154 -11.62 -14.37 8.94
N GLY A 155 -11.00 -13.35 8.32
CA GLY A 155 -11.17 -13.04 6.90
C GLY A 155 -10.25 -13.82 5.96
N MET A 156 -9.37 -14.69 6.47
CA MET A 156 -8.58 -15.58 5.63
C MET A 156 -9.46 -16.72 5.07
N PRO A 157 -9.14 -17.27 3.88
CA PRO A 157 -9.87 -18.43 3.33
C PRO A 157 -9.88 -19.64 4.27
N ALA A 158 -10.89 -20.50 4.13
CA ALA A 158 -10.91 -21.78 4.83
C ALA A 158 -9.67 -22.62 4.48
N GLY A 159 -9.06 -23.27 5.48
CA GLY A 159 -7.81 -24.02 5.29
C GLY A 159 -6.60 -23.14 4.99
N TRP A 160 -6.64 -21.83 5.27
CA TRP A 160 -5.48 -20.98 5.05
C TRP A 160 -4.25 -21.43 5.84
N GLN A 161 -4.47 -22.15 6.95
CA GLN A 161 -3.41 -22.74 7.73
C GLN A 161 -2.69 -23.90 7.03
N ASP A 162 -3.06 -24.28 5.82
CA ASP A 162 -2.38 -25.33 5.04
C ASP A 162 -1.79 -24.79 3.73
N SER A 163 -1.81 -23.46 3.54
CA SER A 163 -1.35 -22.82 2.31
C SER A 163 -0.13 -21.94 2.56
N ARG A 164 0.99 -22.29 1.92
CA ARG A 164 2.23 -21.51 1.95
C ARG A 164 2.03 -20.04 1.57
N ASP A 165 1.18 -19.76 0.58
CA ASP A 165 0.97 -18.40 0.08
C ASP A 165 0.21 -17.57 1.11
N LEU A 166 -0.73 -18.20 1.82
CA LEU A 166 -1.52 -17.55 2.86
C LEU A 166 -0.73 -17.37 4.17
N TYR A 167 0.18 -18.28 4.50
CA TYR A 167 1.17 -18.07 5.55
C TYR A 167 2.05 -16.85 5.28
N TYR A 168 2.62 -16.77 4.07
CA TYR A 168 3.43 -15.65 3.64
C TYR A 168 2.66 -14.33 3.72
N MET A 169 1.41 -14.32 3.23
CA MET A 169 0.56 -13.12 3.28
C MET A 169 0.25 -12.69 4.72
N PHE A 170 -0.04 -13.61 5.63
CA PHE A 170 -0.30 -13.28 7.02
C PHE A 170 0.95 -12.76 7.74
N ALA A 171 2.09 -13.45 7.56
CA ALA A 171 3.37 -13.01 8.13
C ALA A 171 3.77 -11.61 7.66
N LYS A 172 3.63 -11.34 6.35
CA LYS A 172 3.88 -10.01 5.79
C LYS A 172 2.92 -8.94 6.31
N TRP A 173 1.64 -9.28 6.50
CA TRP A 173 0.66 -8.36 7.07
C TRP A 173 1.02 -7.96 8.50
N CYS A 174 1.47 -8.93 9.32
CA CYS A 174 1.97 -8.72 10.67
C CYS A 174 3.26 -7.88 10.69
N LEU A 175 4.22 -8.19 9.82
CA LEU A 175 5.49 -7.48 9.70
C LEU A 175 5.29 -6.00 9.39
N ILE A 176 4.50 -5.66 8.36
CA ILE A 176 4.23 -4.27 7.97
C ILE A 176 3.68 -3.46 9.14
N ARG A 177 2.86 -4.09 9.99
CA ARG A 177 2.22 -3.45 11.15
C ARG A 177 3.05 -3.54 12.43
N LYS A 178 4.18 -4.25 12.40
CA LYS A 178 5.04 -4.56 13.56
C LYS A 178 4.26 -5.17 14.73
N ILE A 179 3.31 -6.06 14.44
CA ILE A 179 2.50 -6.75 15.44
C ILE A 179 2.63 -8.26 15.32
N ASN A 180 2.46 -8.97 16.44
CA ASN A 180 2.38 -10.43 16.46
C ASN A 180 3.58 -11.13 15.77
N LEU A 181 4.77 -10.55 15.93
CA LEU A 181 5.96 -10.94 15.20
C LEU A 181 6.41 -12.38 15.49
N GLY A 182 6.12 -12.92 16.69
CA GLY A 182 6.40 -14.32 17.01
C GLY A 182 5.58 -15.31 16.17
N GLU A 183 4.28 -15.04 15.99
CA GLU A 183 3.46 -15.87 15.12
C GLU A 183 3.77 -15.63 13.64
N ALA A 184 4.09 -14.38 13.27
CA ALA A 184 4.57 -14.05 11.93
C ALA A 184 5.83 -14.85 11.56
N GLU A 185 6.80 -14.94 12.48
CA GLU A 185 8.02 -15.73 12.30
C GLU A 185 7.68 -17.21 12.08
N MET A 186 6.80 -17.78 12.92
CA MET A 186 6.36 -19.17 12.78
C MET A 186 5.80 -19.44 11.38
N PHE A 187 4.91 -18.58 10.87
CA PHE A 187 4.33 -18.75 9.54
C PHE A 187 5.31 -18.49 8.39
N ALA A 188 6.21 -17.51 8.53
CA ALA A 188 7.29 -17.28 7.58
C ALA A 188 8.18 -18.53 7.44
N ARG A 189 8.58 -19.15 8.57
CA ARG A 189 9.35 -20.40 8.55
C ARG A 189 8.58 -21.57 7.93
N LYS A 190 7.29 -21.72 8.24
CA LYS A 190 6.42 -22.76 7.64
C LYS A 190 6.25 -22.60 6.12
N THR A 191 6.43 -21.39 5.60
CA THR A 191 6.37 -21.12 4.15
C THR A 191 7.55 -21.77 3.43
N LEU A 192 8.77 -21.62 3.95
CA LEU A 192 10.02 -21.98 3.28
C LEU A 192 10.11 -23.43 2.74
N PRO A 193 9.79 -24.49 3.51
CA PRO A 193 9.91 -25.87 3.01
C PRO A 193 8.89 -26.21 1.91
N GLN A 194 7.85 -25.40 1.74
CA GLN A 194 6.79 -25.62 0.75
C GLN A 194 7.06 -24.91 -0.59
N VAL A 195 8.15 -24.15 -0.70
CA VAL A 195 8.47 -23.36 -1.89
C VAL A 195 9.70 -23.93 -2.59
N GLN A 196 9.58 -24.08 -3.91
CA GLN A 196 10.70 -24.42 -4.77
C GLN A 196 11.74 -23.29 -4.82
N PRO A 197 13.03 -23.58 -5.06
CA PRO A 197 14.06 -22.56 -5.26
C PRO A 197 13.66 -21.50 -6.31
N GLY A 198 14.08 -20.26 -6.08
CA GLY A 198 13.86 -19.12 -6.97
C GLY A 198 13.24 -17.90 -6.27
N ARG A 199 12.81 -16.92 -7.05
CA ARG A 199 12.39 -15.57 -6.59
C ARG A 199 11.33 -15.55 -5.49
N PHE A 200 10.40 -16.51 -5.45
CA PHE A 200 9.43 -16.56 -4.34
C PHE A 200 10.09 -17.00 -3.03
N ARG A 201 10.97 -18.00 -3.10
CA ARG A 201 11.69 -18.49 -1.92
C ARG A 201 12.63 -17.40 -1.40
N ALA A 202 13.30 -16.68 -2.29
CA ALA A 202 14.10 -15.50 -1.93
C ALA A 202 13.26 -14.45 -1.17
N ARG A 203 12.09 -14.08 -1.70
CA ARG A 203 11.16 -13.15 -1.02
C ARG A 203 10.66 -13.68 0.33
N ALA A 204 10.41 -14.98 0.46
CA ALA A 204 10.00 -15.57 1.73
C ALA A 204 11.13 -15.51 2.78
N TYR A 205 12.38 -15.76 2.37
CA TYR A 205 13.55 -15.59 3.23
C TYR A 205 13.78 -14.12 3.62
N SER A 206 13.68 -13.18 2.69
CA SER A 206 13.80 -11.74 3.00
C SER A 206 12.71 -11.29 3.98
N THR A 207 11.46 -11.70 3.80
CA THR A 207 10.40 -11.41 4.78
C THR A 207 10.68 -12.05 6.15
N LEU A 208 11.28 -13.25 6.18
CA LEU A 208 11.72 -13.86 7.45
C LEU A 208 12.85 -13.03 8.10
N ALA A 209 13.81 -12.54 7.32
CA ALA A 209 14.91 -11.71 7.81
C ALA A 209 14.38 -10.43 8.49
N GLU A 210 13.48 -9.70 7.82
CA GLU A 210 12.85 -8.49 8.37
C GLU A 210 12.06 -8.78 9.67
N ILE A 211 11.38 -9.93 9.77
CA ILE A 211 10.68 -10.34 11.00
C ILE A 211 11.67 -10.66 12.12
N LEU A 212 12.78 -11.33 11.81
CA LEU A 212 13.80 -11.70 12.78
C LEU A 212 14.52 -10.47 13.32
N GLU A 213 14.87 -9.54 12.45
CA GLU A 213 15.43 -8.24 12.82
C GLU A 213 14.46 -7.48 13.72
N ALA A 214 13.19 -7.36 13.34
CA ALA A 214 12.18 -6.69 14.17
C ALA A 214 11.97 -7.36 15.54
N ASN A 215 12.41 -8.61 15.71
CA ASN A 215 12.46 -9.35 16.99
C ASN A 215 13.84 -9.32 17.67
N ASN A 216 14.79 -8.50 17.22
CA ASN A 216 16.18 -8.41 17.69
C ASN A 216 16.95 -9.76 17.59
N LYS A 217 16.67 -10.57 16.57
CA LYS A 217 17.37 -11.84 16.28
C LYS A 217 18.33 -11.67 15.10
N ILE A 218 19.28 -10.74 15.23
CA ILE A 218 20.15 -10.26 14.14
C ILE A 218 20.92 -11.39 13.45
N ASP A 219 21.58 -12.30 14.19
CA ASP A 219 22.31 -13.43 13.59
C ASP A 219 21.43 -14.30 12.67
N GLN A 220 20.18 -14.52 13.08
CA GLN A 220 19.23 -15.31 12.28
C GLN A 220 18.70 -14.50 11.09
N ALA A 221 18.58 -13.17 11.23
CA ALA A 221 18.20 -12.29 10.14
C ALA A 221 19.29 -12.28 9.05
N ILE A 222 20.56 -12.18 9.42
CA ILE A 222 21.72 -12.30 8.52
C ILE A 222 21.68 -13.63 7.76
N GLU A 223 21.46 -14.74 8.46
CA GLU A 223 21.38 -16.04 7.81
C GLU A 223 20.18 -16.11 6.84
N ALA A 224 19.02 -15.57 7.23
CA ALA A 224 17.85 -15.54 6.37
C ALA A 224 18.08 -14.69 5.11
N ILE A 225 18.71 -13.52 5.20
CA ILE A 225 18.97 -12.68 4.02
C ILE A 225 20.06 -13.27 3.12
N LYS A 226 21.08 -13.96 3.67
CA LYS A 226 22.04 -14.77 2.88
C LYS A 226 21.32 -15.83 2.05
N ASN A 227 20.37 -16.53 2.65
CA ASN A 227 19.55 -17.50 1.94
C ASN A 227 18.68 -16.82 0.86
N ALA A 228 18.14 -15.62 1.12
CA ALA A 228 17.41 -14.85 0.10
C ALA A 228 18.30 -14.52 -1.12
N ALA A 229 19.48 -13.96 -0.88
CA ALA A 229 20.48 -13.63 -1.89
C ALA A 229 20.89 -14.87 -2.71
N SER A 230 21.10 -16.02 -2.08
CA SER A 230 21.46 -17.26 -2.80
C SER A 230 20.38 -17.75 -3.77
N HIS A 231 19.11 -17.43 -3.50
CA HIS A 231 17.97 -17.85 -4.32
C HIS A 231 17.60 -16.86 -5.44
N ASP A 232 18.13 -15.64 -5.39
CA ASP A 232 17.92 -14.57 -6.38
C ASP A 232 19.14 -13.62 -6.37
N PRO A 233 20.30 -14.09 -6.87
CA PRO A 233 21.59 -13.41 -6.70
C PRO A 233 21.68 -12.06 -7.41
N ASP A 234 20.90 -11.86 -8.47
CA ASP A 234 20.87 -10.61 -9.26
C ASP A 234 20.04 -9.50 -8.59
N ASN A 235 19.47 -9.76 -7.41
CA ASN A 235 18.64 -8.81 -6.70
C ASN A 235 19.49 -7.97 -5.73
N GLU A 236 19.85 -6.77 -6.16
CA GLU A 236 20.69 -5.82 -5.43
C GLU A 236 20.18 -5.54 -4.02
N TYR A 237 18.85 -5.47 -3.82
CA TYR A 237 18.25 -5.24 -2.50
C TYR A 237 18.67 -6.28 -1.47
N TYR A 238 18.82 -7.55 -1.83
CA TYR A 238 19.25 -8.58 -0.87
C TYR A 238 20.73 -8.46 -0.48
N GLN A 239 21.57 -7.93 -1.38
CA GLN A 239 22.98 -7.68 -1.09
C GLN A 239 23.12 -6.46 -0.18
N GLU A 240 22.45 -5.36 -0.53
CA GLU A 240 22.45 -4.13 0.29
C GLU A 240 21.93 -4.39 1.71
N GLU A 241 20.86 -5.18 1.83
CA GLU A 241 20.28 -5.52 3.13
C GLU A 241 21.19 -6.43 3.96
N LEU A 242 21.91 -7.35 3.31
CA LEU A 242 22.91 -8.18 3.98
C LEU A 242 24.07 -7.32 4.52
N GLU A 243 24.62 -6.44 3.69
CA GLU A 243 25.69 -5.52 4.10
C GLU A 243 25.25 -4.62 5.26
N ARG A 244 24.01 -4.12 5.22
CA ARG A 244 23.43 -3.33 6.33
C ARG A 244 23.42 -4.13 7.63
N LEU A 245 22.84 -5.33 7.62
CA LEU A 245 22.71 -6.17 8.81
C LEU A 245 24.06 -6.62 9.38
N GLU A 246 25.08 -6.83 8.53
CA GLU A 246 26.44 -7.18 8.98
C GLU A 246 27.21 -5.98 9.58
N SER A 247 26.71 -4.76 9.38
CA SER A 247 27.34 -3.52 9.87
C SER A 247 26.79 -2.99 11.20
N GLU A 248 25.70 -3.57 11.72
CA GLU A 248 25.05 -3.22 13.00
C GLU A 248 25.73 -3.89 14.22
#